data_AF-A0A6I9Q5R5-F1
#
_entry.id   AF-A0A6I9Q5R5-F1
#
_cell.length_a   1.000
_cell.length_b   1.000
_cell.length_c   1.000
_cell.angle_alpha   90.00
_cell.angle_beta   90.00
_cell.angle_gamma   90.00
#
_symmetry.space_group_name_H-M   'P 1'
#
loop_
_entity.id
_entity.type
_entity.pdbx_description
1 polymer ?
#
loop_
_entity_poly.entity_id
_entity_poly.type
_entity_poly.pdbx_seq_one_letter_code
_entity_poly.pdbx_strand_id
1 'polypeptide(L)'
;MAALDMYAERGQWEKCLETASKQNFKILQKYVALYATHLIKEEDAPKALQLYVQHGAPPNPQNFNIYKRLFLDLINLPETDGPESYRMWADLRNFLLQLVNHRRVHFTADKNTMSLL
;
A
#
# COMPACT_ATOMS: atom_id res chain seq x y z
N MET A 1 -3.45 -1.53 -20.74
CA MET A 1 -4.55 -1.10 -19.85
C MET A 1 -5.73 -2.08 -19.90
N ALA A 2 -6.39 -2.26 -21.05
CA ALA A 2 -7.63 -3.06 -21.15
C ALA A 2 -7.56 -4.48 -20.52
N ALA A 3 -6.46 -5.22 -20.71
CA ALA A 3 -6.33 -6.56 -20.12
C ALA A 3 -6.20 -6.56 -18.59
N LEU A 4 -5.52 -5.56 -18.02
CA LEU A 4 -5.33 -5.44 -16.56
C LEU A 4 -6.62 -4.99 -15.88
N ASP A 5 -7.32 -4.03 -16.48
CA ASP A 5 -8.64 -3.58 -16.01
C ASP A 5 -9.64 -4.74 -16.06
N MET A 6 -9.65 -5.53 -17.15
CA MET A 6 -10.46 -6.75 -17.24
C MET A 6 -10.13 -7.79 -16.16
N TYR A 7 -8.84 -8.01 -15.83
CA TYR A 7 -8.48 -8.93 -14.75
C TYR A 7 -8.96 -8.42 -13.39
N ALA A 8 -8.80 -7.13 -13.10
CA ALA A 8 -9.26 -6.51 -11.87
C ALA A 8 -10.79 -6.60 -11.72
N GLU A 9 -11.54 -6.29 -12.77
CA GLU A 9 -13.02 -6.37 -12.79
C GLU A 9 -13.53 -7.81 -12.57
N ARG A 10 -12.78 -8.82 -13.01
CA ARG A 10 -13.10 -10.23 -12.78
C ARG A 10 -12.59 -10.78 -11.44
N GLY A 11 -12.01 -9.93 -10.59
CA GLY A 11 -11.41 -10.34 -9.31
C GLY A 11 -10.14 -11.18 -9.45
N GLN A 12 -9.52 -11.24 -10.64
CA GLN A 12 -8.29 -11.99 -10.91
C GLN A 12 -7.06 -11.17 -10.50
N TRP A 13 -7.00 -10.79 -9.23
CA TRP A 13 -6.04 -9.83 -8.70
C TRP A 13 -4.60 -10.32 -8.78
N GLU A 14 -4.35 -11.60 -8.50
CA GLU A 14 -3.00 -12.19 -8.57
C GLU A 14 -2.43 -12.10 -9.99
N LYS A 15 -3.24 -12.47 -10.99
CA LYS A 15 -2.86 -12.38 -12.42
C LYS A 15 -2.72 -10.93 -12.88
N CYS A 16 -3.58 -10.05 -12.37
CA CYS A 16 -3.51 -8.62 -12.63
C CYS A 16 -2.16 -8.05 -12.15
N LEU A 17 -1.79 -8.32 -10.90
CA LEU A 17 -0.54 -7.83 -10.31
C LEU A 17 0.70 -8.45 -10.96
N GLU A 18 0.67 -9.74 -11.28
CA GLU A 18 1.76 -10.40 -12.00
C GLU A 18 1.98 -9.73 -13.37
N THR A 19 0.90 -9.51 -14.13
CA THR A 19 0.97 -8.85 -15.44
C THR A 19 1.40 -7.39 -15.32
N ALA A 20 0.94 -6.67 -14.29
CA ALA A 20 1.32 -5.29 -14.03
C ALA A 20 2.80 -5.15 -13.66
N SER A 21 3.33 -6.10 -12.87
CA SER A 21 4.75 -6.14 -12.47
C SER A 21 5.70 -6.27 -13.65
N LYS A 22 5.29 -6.99 -14.70
CA LYS A 22 6.04 -7.19 -15.95
C LYS A 22 6.08 -5.95 -16.84
N GLN A 23 5.16 -5.00 -16.66
CA GLN A 23 5.10 -3.81 -17.51
C GLN A 23 5.99 -2.68 -16.99
N ASN A 24 5.71 -2.18 -15.79
CA ASN A 24 6.57 -1.23 -15.07
C ASN A 24 6.05 -0.97 -13.65
N PHE A 25 6.92 -0.41 -12.82
CA PHE A 25 6.63 -0.09 -11.42
C PHE A 25 5.43 0.84 -11.25
N LYS A 26 5.27 1.88 -12.07
CA LYS A 26 4.15 2.84 -11.95
C LYS A 26 2.79 2.16 -12.18
N ILE A 27 2.72 1.26 -13.16
CA ILE A 27 1.51 0.47 -13.44
C ILE A 27 1.24 -0.50 -12.28
N LEU A 28 2.26 -1.21 -11.79
CA LEU A 28 2.12 -2.09 -10.62
C LEU A 28 1.53 -1.34 -9.42
N GLN A 29 2.08 -0.17 -9.08
CA GLN A 29 1.61 0.62 -7.94
C GLN A 29 0.15 1.09 -8.09
N LYS A 30 -0.32 1.38 -9.31
CA LYS A 30 -1.74 1.66 -9.58
C LYS A 30 -2.61 0.45 -9.18
N TYR A 31 -2.27 -0.75 -9.65
CA TYR A 31 -3.10 -1.93 -9.40
C TYR A 31 -2.98 -2.45 -7.96
N VAL A 32 -1.83 -2.26 -7.30
CA VAL A 32 -1.69 -2.50 -5.85
C VAL A 32 -2.64 -1.61 -5.05
N ALA A 33 -2.72 -0.31 -5.35
CA ALA A 33 -3.64 0.60 -4.67
C ALA A 33 -5.12 0.26 -4.94
N LEU A 34 -5.46 -0.15 -6.17
CA LEU A 34 -6.81 -0.62 -6.51
C LEU A 34 -7.17 -1.89 -5.74
N TYR A 35 -6.27 -2.86 -5.67
CA TYR A 35 -6.53 -4.11 -4.96
C TYR A 35 -6.62 -3.90 -3.44
N ALA A 36 -5.74 -3.09 -2.86
CA ALA A 36 -5.85 -2.71 -1.45
C ALA A 36 -7.20 -2.04 -1.15
N THR A 37 -7.68 -1.16 -2.05
CA THR A 37 -8.99 -0.52 -1.92
C THR A 37 -10.13 -1.55 -1.97
N HIS A 38 -10.03 -2.55 -2.85
CA HIS A 38 -10.99 -3.65 -2.91
C HIS A 38 -10.98 -4.47 -1.62
N LEU A 39 -9.81 -4.89 -1.13
CA LEU A 39 -9.67 -5.68 0.10
C LEU A 39 -10.21 -4.94 1.33
N ILE A 40 -9.95 -3.64 1.44
CA ILE A 40 -10.49 -2.81 2.52
C ILE A 40 -12.04 -2.75 2.47
N LYS A 41 -12.63 -2.72 1.27
CA LYS A 41 -14.10 -2.75 1.13
C LYS A 41 -14.70 -4.11 1.49
N GLU A 42 -13.96 -5.19 1.27
CA GLU A 42 -14.32 -6.56 1.67
C GLU A 42 -13.92 -6.87 3.13
N GLU A 43 -13.57 -5.85 3.92
CA GLU A 43 -13.17 -5.96 5.34
C GLU A 43 -11.92 -6.82 5.59
N ASP A 44 -11.11 -7.10 4.55
CA ASP A 44 -9.86 -7.86 4.63
C ASP A 44 -8.63 -6.91 4.71
N ALA A 45 -8.60 -6.10 5.77
CA ALA A 45 -7.50 -5.19 6.05
C ALA A 45 -6.13 -5.92 6.26
N PRO A 46 -6.05 -7.10 6.89
CA PRO A 46 -4.78 -7.83 7.03
C PRO A 46 -4.17 -8.21 5.67
N LYS A 47 -4.96 -8.69 4.71
CA LYS A 47 -4.45 -9.01 3.38
C LYS A 47 -4.02 -7.75 2.62
N ALA A 48 -4.73 -6.63 2.79
CA ALA A 48 -4.33 -5.35 2.22
C ALA A 48 -2.97 -4.86 2.78
N LEU A 49 -2.69 -5.09 4.07
CA LEU A 49 -1.39 -4.81 4.66
C LEU A 49 -0.29 -5.68 4.04
N GLN A 50 -0.52 -6.99 3.93
CA GLN A 50 0.44 -7.92 3.32
C GLN A 50 0.76 -7.54 1.88
N LEU A 51 -0.24 -7.06 1.13
CA LEU A 51 -0.04 -6.55 -0.23
C LEU A 51 0.96 -5.38 -0.26
N TYR A 52 0.85 -4.43 0.67
CA TYR A 52 1.80 -3.32 0.77
C TYR A 52 3.17 -3.72 1.33
N VAL A 53 3.25 -4.73 2.17
CA VAL A 53 4.53 -5.31 2.62
C VAL A 53 5.25 -5.95 1.43
N GLN A 54 4.53 -6.66 0.56
CA GLN A 54 5.11 -7.37 -0.58
C GLN A 54 5.54 -6.43 -1.72
N HIS A 55 4.71 -5.44 -2.05
CA HIS A 55 4.92 -4.59 -3.23
C HIS A 55 5.41 -3.17 -2.92
N GLY A 56 5.49 -2.82 -1.63
CA GLY A 56 5.81 -1.49 -1.16
C GLY A 56 4.65 -0.51 -1.29
N ALA A 57 4.73 0.60 -0.55
CA ALA A 57 3.75 1.67 -0.58
C ALA A 57 4.44 3.02 -0.89
N PRO A 58 4.23 3.59 -2.09
CA PRO A 58 4.82 4.88 -2.44
C PRO A 58 4.14 5.99 -1.62
N PRO A 59 4.85 7.08 -1.28
CA PRO A 59 4.29 8.22 -0.56
C PRO A 59 3.42 9.11 -1.47
N ASN A 60 2.50 8.52 -2.23
CA ASN A 60 1.59 9.28 -3.10
C ASN A 60 0.45 9.89 -2.27
N PRO A 61 0.32 11.24 -2.21
CA PRO A 61 -0.74 11.90 -1.45
C PRO A 61 -2.15 11.43 -1.83
N GLN A 62 -2.38 11.07 -3.09
CA GLN A 62 -3.68 10.56 -3.56
C GLN A 62 -4.09 9.25 -2.88
N ASN A 63 -3.12 8.46 -2.42
CA ASN A 63 -3.35 7.19 -1.75
C ASN A 63 -3.44 7.31 -0.21
N PHE A 64 -3.25 8.51 0.36
CA PHE A 64 -3.20 8.66 1.83
C PHE A 64 -4.51 8.28 2.51
N ASN A 65 -5.65 8.49 1.85
CA ASN A 65 -6.94 8.05 2.39
C ASN A 65 -7.01 6.52 2.52
N ILE A 66 -6.40 5.79 1.59
CA ILE A 66 -6.32 4.32 1.63
C ILE A 66 -5.43 3.89 2.82
N TYR A 67 -4.28 4.53 3.00
CA TYR A 67 -3.36 4.22 4.11
C TYR A 67 -3.98 4.53 5.48
N LYS A 68 -4.67 5.66 5.60
CA LYS A 68 -5.39 6.03 6.82
C LYS A 68 -6.51 5.03 7.12
N ARG A 69 -7.29 4.64 6.11
CA ARG A 69 -8.38 3.67 6.28
C ARG A 69 -7.83 2.31 6.70
N LEU A 70 -6.79 1.81 6.02
CA LEU A 70 -6.11 0.56 6.38
C LEU A 70 -5.66 0.55 7.84
N PHE A 71 -5.01 1.64 8.29
CA PHE A 71 -4.59 1.76 9.69
C PHE A 71 -5.77 1.68 10.65
N LEU A 72 -6.84 2.44 10.39
CA LEU A 72 -8.03 2.45 11.24
C LEU A 72 -8.71 1.08 11.29
N ASP A 73 -8.80 0.39 10.17
CA ASP A 73 -9.42 -0.93 10.13
C ASP A 73 -8.59 -1.95 10.92
N LEU A 74 -7.26 -1.95 10.76
CA LEU A 74 -6.37 -2.85 11.50
C LEU A 74 -6.39 -2.62 13.02
N ILE A 75 -6.43 -1.36 13.48
CA ILE A 75 -6.44 -1.09 14.93
C ILE A 75 -7.76 -1.42 15.61
N ASN A 76 -8.84 -1.53 14.84
CA ASN A 76 -10.17 -1.87 15.34
C ASN A 76 -10.49 -3.36 15.14
N LEU A 77 -9.55 -4.16 14.62
CA LEU A 77 -9.74 -5.61 14.51
C LEU A 77 -9.85 -6.24 15.90
N PRO A 78 -10.90 -7.04 16.15
CA PRO A 78 -11.05 -7.75 17.42
C PRO A 78 -9.95 -8.81 17.58
N GLU A 79 -9.68 -9.20 18.82
CA GLU A 79 -8.74 -10.30 19.17
C GLU A 79 -7.31 -10.09 18.67
N THR A 80 -6.87 -8.83 18.54
CA THR A 80 -5.52 -8.47 18.07
C THR A 80 -4.53 -8.09 19.19
N ASP A 81 -4.89 -8.35 20.44
CA ASP A 81 -4.10 -8.07 21.65
C ASP A 81 -3.20 -9.24 22.10
N GLY A 82 -3.31 -10.38 21.42
CA GLY A 82 -2.50 -11.57 21.68
C GLY A 82 -1.13 -11.61 20.96
N PRO A 83 -0.24 -12.54 21.35
CA PRO A 83 1.08 -12.70 20.74
C PRO A 83 1.00 -13.08 19.24
N GLU A 84 -0.06 -13.77 18.82
CA GLU A 84 -0.27 -14.16 17.42
C GLU A 84 -0.37 -12.95 16.48
N SER A 85 -0.81 -11.80 17.00
CA SER A 85 -0.96 -10.57 16.25
C SER A 85 0.34 -9.78 16.12
N TYR A 86 1.41 -10.17 16.81
CA TYR A 86 2.70 -9.46 16.78
C TYR A 86 3.18 -9.22 15.36
N ARG A 87 3.06 -10.23 14.48
CA ARG A 87 3.55 -10.11 13.10
C ARG A 87 2.80 -9.02 12.33
N MET A 88 1.47 -8.99 12.45
CA MET A 88 0.63 -7.97 11.85
C MET A 88 1.04 -6.57 12.33
N TRP A 89 1.24 -6.39 13.64
CA TRP A 89 1.66 -5.11 14.21
C TRP A 89 3.06 -4.68 13.77
N ALA A 90 4.01 -5.61 13.68
CA ALA A 90 5.35 -5.34 13.18
C ALA A 90 5.32 -4.92 11.69
N ASP A 91 4.50 -5.58 10.89
CA ASP A 91 4.30 -5.25 9.48
C ASP A 91 3.64 -3.87 9.31
N LEU A 92 2.61 -3.56 10.11
CA LEU A 92 1.96 -2.24 10.13
C LEU A 92 2.95 -1.13 10.52
N ARG A 93 3.76 -1.35 11.56
CA ARG A 93 4.81 -0.41 11.98
C ARG A 93 5.81 -0.16 10.84
N ASN A 94 6.28 -1.22 10.17
CA ASN A 94 7.24 -1.12 9.08
C ASN A 94 6.64 -0.37 7.88
N PHE A 95 5.40 -0.66 7.52
CA PHE A 95 4.65 0.04 6.48
C PHE A 95 4.54 1.55 6.77
N LEU A 96 4.14 1.93 7.98
CA LEU A 96 4.04 3.35 8.38
C LEU A 96 5.40 4.04 8.39
N LEU A 97 6.45 3.35 8.85
CA LEU A 97 7.82 3.86 8.85
C LEU A 97 8.32 4.15 7.42
N GLN A 98 8.02 3.27 6.46
CA GLN A 98 8.36 3.49 5.05
C GLN A 98 7.68 4.75 4.51
N LEU A 99 6.40 4.96 4.79
CA LEU A 99 5.66 6.16 4.36
C LEU A 99 6.27 7.45 4.92
N VAL A 100 6.71 7.43 6.19
CA VAL A 100 7.36 8.59 6.82
C VAL A 100 8.75 8.84 6.25
N ASN A 101 9.55 7.79 6.07
CA ASN A 101 10.92 7.91 5.57
C ASN A 101 10.96 8.40 4.12
N HIS A 102 10.09 7.90 3.25
CA HIS A 102 10.02 8.41 1.88
C HIS A 102 9.64 9.90 1.84
N ARG A 103 8.73 10.35 2.71
CA ARG A 103 8.41 11.78 2.83
C ARG A 103 9.60 12.63 3.29
N ARG A 104 10.43 12.13 4.20
CA ARG A 104 11.62 12.84 4.67
C ARG A 104 12.67 13.02 3.58
N VAL A 105 12.92 11.99 2.76
CA VAL A 105 13.90 12.07 1.65
C VAL A 105 13.48 13.10 0.61
N HIS A 106 12.20 13.15 0.22
CA HIS A 106 11.69 14.17 -0.69
C HIS A 106 11.76 15.59 -0.10
N PHE A 107 11.43 15.75 1.19
CA PHE A 107 11.55 17.05 1.87
C PHE A 107 13.00 17.54 1.96
N THR A 108 13.98 16.64 2.16
CA THR A 108 15.40 17.02 2.14
C THR A 108 15.93 17.32 0.73
N ALA A 109 15.43 16.62 -0.29
CA ALA A 109 15.78 16.89 -1.68
C ALA A 109 15.29 18.29 -2.09
N ASP A 110 14.03 18.64 -1.81
CA ASP A 110 13.47 19.96 -2.13
C ASP A 110 14.21 21.11 -1.44
N LYS A 111 14.67 20.91 -0.19
CA LYS A 111 15.49 21.90 0.52
C LYS A 111 16.85 22.12 -0.13
N ASN A 112 17.52 21.05 -0.56
CA ASN A 112 18.83 21.16 -1.20
C ASN A 112 18.75 21.83 -2.59
N THR A 113 17.64 21.66 -3.31
CA THR A 113 17.42 22.36 -4.60
C THR A 113 17.14 23.85 -4.40
N MET A 114 16.42 24.22 -3.34
CA MET A 114 16.11 25.63 -3.02
C MET A 114 17.28 26.39 -2.38
N SER A 115 18.31 25.71 -1.87
CA SER A 115 19.54 26.34 -1.38
C SER A 115 20.60 26.58 -2.47
N LEU A 116 20.33 26.15 -3.70
CA LEU A 116 21.22 26.31 -4.87
C LEU A 116 20.68 27.34 -5.89
N LEU A 117 19.62 28.07 -5.54
CA LEU A 117 19.09 29.24 -6.24
C LEU A 117 19.21 30.47 -5.34
#